data_AF-A0A923IHY3-F1
#
_entry.id   AF-A0A923IHY3-F1
#
_cell.length_a   1.000
_cell.length_b   1.000
_cell.length_c   1.000
_cell.angle_alpha   90.00
_cell.angle_beta   90.00
_cell.angle_gamma   90.00
#
_symmetry.space_group_name_H-M   'P 1'
#
loop_
_entity.id
_entity.type
_entity.pdbx_description
1 polymer ?
#
loop_
_entity_poly.entity_id
_entity_poly.type
_entity_poly.pdbx_seq_one_letter_code
_entity_poly.pdbx_strand_id
1 'polypeptide(L)'
;MITILGVLGLGVVFLAAGSIIVLRMIGKDRGQPAFRKIAAFDDLKKSIGLAVENGTRTHVTLGKASLTQSSNPSALAGLAALERIARISSTSDRP
;
A
#
# COMPACT_ATOMS: atom_id res chain seq x y z
N MET A 1 -19.47 43.69 -7.42
CA MET A 1 -19.27 43.93 -5.98
C MET A 1 -18.76 42.63 -5.37
N ILE A 2 -17.49 42.57 -4.95
CA ILE A 2 -16.97 41.37 -4.27
C ILE A 2 -17.63 41.32 -2.89
N THR A 3 -18.40 40.26 -2.62
CA THR A 3 -19.05 40.08 -1.32
C THR A 3 -18.02 39.69 -0.27
N ILE A 4 -18.24 40.10 0.99
CA ILE A 4 -17.33 39.80 2.11
C ILE A 4 -17.13 38.28 2.27
N LEU A 5 -18.16 37.48 1.99
CA LEU A 5 -18.06 36.02 1.92
C LEU A 5 -17.07 35.55 0.85
N GLY A 6 -17.00 36.21 -0.31
CA GLY A 6 -16.07 35.85 -1.38
C GLY A 6 -14.62 36.05 -0.97
N VAL A 7 -14.32 37.14 -0.26
CA VAL A 7 -12.97 37.42 0.27
C VAL A 7 -12.57 36.38 1.33
N LEU A 8 -13.50 36.04 2.24
CA LEU A 8 -13.28 35.00 3.25
C LEU A 8 -13.08 33.61 2.63
N GLY A 9 -13.90 33.24 1.64
CA GLY A 9 -13.78 31.96 0.93
C GLY A 9 -12.45 31.84 0.20
N LEU A 10 -12.02 32.92 -0.49
CA LEU A 10 -10.72 32.98 -1.14
C LEU A 10 -9.58 32.79 -0.12
N GLY A 11 -9.68 33.42 1.05
CA GLY A 11 -8.73 33.27 2.15
C GLY A 11 -8.60 31.82 2.64
N VAL A 12 -9.72 31.12 2.82
CA VAL A 12 -9.72 29.70 3.21
C VAL A 12 -9.08 28.82 2.14
N VAL A 13 -9.35 29.07 0.86
CA VAL A 13 -8.73 28.33 -0.25
C VAL A 13 -7.21 28.50 -0.25
N PHE A 14 -6.72 29.73 -0.10
CA PHE A 14 -5.28 29.99 -0.02
C PHE A 14 -4.64 29.37 1.22
N LEU A 15 -5.33 29.40 2.36
CA LEU A 15 -4.86 28.75 3.59
C LEU A 15 -4.75 27.23 3.41
N ALA A 16 -5.75 26.60 2.80
CA ALA A 16 -5.76 25.17 2.53
C ALA A 16 -4.69 24.76 1.51
N ALA A 17 -4.55 25.52 0.42
CA ALA A 17 -3.50 25.29 -0.57
C ALA A 17 -2.10 25.46 0.06
N GLY A 18 -1.90 26.52 0.85
CA GLY A 18 -0.66 26.77 1.56
C GLY A 18 -0.32 25.66 2.56
N SER A 19 -1.30 25.19 3.34
CA SER A 19 -1.07 24.13 4.32
C SER A 19 -0.68 22.80 3.66
N ILE A 20 -1.28 22.45 2.53
CA ILE A 20 -0.89 21.26 1.74
C ILE A 20 0.57 21.36 1.27
N ILE A 21 0.97 22.53 0.74
CA ILE A 21 2.34 22.77 0.28
C ILE A 21 3.33 22.65 1.43
N VAL A 22 3.04 23.30 2.56
CA VAL A 22 3.89 23.28 3.76
C VAL A 22 4.05 21.86 4.31
N LEU A 23 2.94 21.11 4.46
CA LEU A 23 2.99 19.72 4.93
C LEU A 23 3.79 18.81 3.98
N ARG A 24 3.67 19.02 2.66
CA ARG A 24 4.46 18.27 1.67
C ARG A 24 5.95 18.59 1.78
N MET A 25 6.32 19.84 2.02
CA MET A 25 7.73 20.23 2.20
C MET A 25 8.32 19.64 3.48
N ILE A 26 7.59 19.68 4.60
CA ILE A 26 8.01 19.09 5.89
C ILE A 26 8.18 17.57 5.77
N GLY A 27 7.34 16.90 4.98
CA GLY A 27 7.39 15.46 4.79
C GLY A 27 8.50 14.96 3.85
N LYS A 28 9.14 15.84 3.07
CA LYS A 28 10.08 15.44 2.02
C LYS A 28 11.42 14.90 2.54
N ASP A 29 11.89 15.42 3.68
CA ASP A 29 13.18 15.04 4.27
C ASP A 29 13.09 13.90 5.28
N ARG A 30 11.88 13.36 5.49
CA ARG A 30 11.71 12.08 6.17
C ARG A 30 12.13 11.01 5.16
N GLY A 31 13.42 10.69 5.13
CA GLY A 31 13.96 9.57 4.36
C GLY A 31 13.08 8.33 4.52
N GLN A 32 13.06 7.45 3.52
CA GLN A 32 12.18 6.28 3.49
C GLN A 32 12.10 5.68 4.90
N PRO A 33 10.91 5.61 5.51
CA PRO A 33 10.78 5.06 6.85
C PRO A 33 11.51 3.72 6.82
N ALA A 34 12.56 3.59 7.63
CA ALA A 34 13.31 2.35 7.71
C ALA A 34 12.40 1.35 8.40
N PHE A 35 11.52 0.72 7.61
CA PHE A 35 10.63 -0.31 8.10
C PHE A 35 11.52 -1.40 8.67
N ARG A 36 11.29 -1.73 9.95
CA ARG A 36 11.97 -2.85 10.57
C ARG A 36 11.77 -4.07 9.68
N LYS A 37 12.86 -4.72 9.29
CA LYS A 37 12.79 -6.00 8.58
C LYS A 37 12.07 -7.00 9.48
N ILE A 38 10.98 -7.56 8.98
CA ILE A 38 10.22 -8.62 9.65
C ILE A 38 10.68 -9.91 8.98
N ALA A 39 11.40 -10.76 9.74
CA ALA A 39 11.99 -12.00 9.24
C ALA A 39 10.95 -12.89 8.52
N ALA A 40 9.71 -12.92 9.02
CA ALA A 40 8.61 -13.68 8.41
C ALA A 40 8.32 -13.29 6.95
N PHE A 41 8.55 -12.04 6.54
CA PHE A 41 8.39 -11.66 5.13
C PHE A 41 9.52 -12.19 4.24
N ASP A 42 10.74 -12.26 4.77
CA ASP A 42 11.88 -12.81 4.04
C ASP A 42 11.76 -14.34 3.94
N ASP A 43 11.34 -15.00 5.03
CA ASP A 43 11.04 -16.43 5.05
C ASP A 43 9.91 -16.80 4.07
N LEU A 44 8.84 -15.98 4.01
CA LEU A 44 7.74 -16.18 3.05
C LEU A 44 8.23 -16.08 1.60
N LYS A 45 9.07 -15.09 1.27
CA LYS A 45 9.63 -14.96 -0.09
C LYS A 45 10.48 -16.18 -0.43
N LYS A 46 11.30 -16.65 0.51
CA LYS A 46 12.13 -17.84 0.34
C LYS A 46 11.29 -19.09 0.13
N SER A 47 10.23 -19.30 0.92
CA SER A 47 9.36 -20.47 0.79
C SER A 47 8.59 -20.48 -0.52
N ILE A 48 8.12 -19.32 -0.99
CA ILE A 48 7.50 -19.19 -2.31
C ILE A 48 8.51 -19.53 -3.41
N GLY A 49 9.74 -19.00 -3.34
CA GLY A 49 10.78 -19.31 -4.33
C GLY A 49 11.11 -20.81 -4.40
N LEU A 50 11.28 -21.46 -3.25
CA LEU A 50 11.52 -22.90 -3.17
C LEU A 50 10.33 -23.72 -3.68
N ALA A 51 9.10 -23.28 -3.38
CA ALA A 51 7.91 -23.98 -3.84
C ALA A 51 7.79 -23.93 -5.37
N VAL A 52 8.11 -22.77 -5.94
CA VAL A 52 8.14 -22.50 -7.37
C VAL A 52 9.23 -23.32 -8.08
N GLU A 53 10.46 -23.33 -7.56
CA GLU A 53 11.58 -24.13 -8.09
C GLU A 53 11.28 -25.64 -8.10
N ASN A 54 10.61 -26.13 -7.06
CA ASN A 54 10.25 -27.54 -6.94
C ASN A 54 8.93 -27.91 -7.65
N GLY A 55 8.25 -26.97 -8.32
CA GLY A 55 6.95 -27.21 -8.96
C GLY A 55 5.82 -27.59 -7.98
N THR A 56 5.93 -27.19 -6.71
CA THR A 56 4.98 -27.52 -5.65
C THR A 56 3.98 -26.39 -5.40
N ARG A 57 2.78 -26.71 -4.88
CA ARG A 57 1.73 -25.72 -4.62
C ARG A 57 1.97 -24.99 -3.29
N THR A 58 2.05 -23.66 -3.32
CA THR A 58 2.00 -22.80 -2.13
C THR A 58 0.56 -22.45 -1.77
N HIS A 59 0.07 -22.94 -0.63
CA HIS A 59 -1.22 -22.53 -0.07
C HIS A 59 -1.02 -21.33 0.88
N VAL A 60 -1.60 -20.18 0.54
CA VAL A 60 -1.49 -18.94 1.34
C VAL A 60 -2.87 -18.53 1.83
N THR A 61 -3.01 -18.28 3.13
CA THR A 61 -4.26 -17.82 3.74
C THR A 61 -4.05 -16.44 4.35
N LEU A 62 -4.94 -15.50 4.00
CA LEU A 62 -4.87 -14.08 4.40
C LEU A 62 -5.43 -13.77 5.79
N GLY A 63 -5.80 -14.80 6.55
CA GLY A 63 -6.42 -14.64 7.88
C GLY A 63 -7.86 -14.13 7.82
N LYS A 64 -8.27 -13.37 8.84
CA LYS A 64 -9.64 -12.86 8.99
C LYS A 64 -9.79 -11.52 8.27
N ALA A 65 -10.00 -11.56 6.96
CA ALA A 65 -10.39 -10.40 6.17
C ALA A 65 -11.75 -10.64 5.51
N SER A 66 -12.64 -9.65 5.58
CA SER A 66 -13.97 -9.73 4.97
C SER A 66 -13.98 -8.92 3.68
N LEU A 67 -14.19 -9.58 2.54
CA LEU A 67 -14.27 -8.95 1.22
C LEU A 67 -15.60 -8.21 0.98
N THR A 68 -16.59 -8.42 1.85
CA THR A 68 -17.97 -7.96 1.64
C THR A 68 -18.27 -6.63 2.34
N GLN A 69 -17.35 -6.11 3.14
CA GLN A 69 -17.51 -4.83 3.84
C GLN A 69 -16.97 -3.67 2.99
N SER A 70 -17.68 -2.53 3.00
CA SER A 70 -17.40 -1.37 2.15
C SER A 70 -16.05 -0.68 2.45
N SER A 71 -15.52 -0.82 3.66
CA SER A 71 -14.23 -0.27 4.04
C SER A 71 -13.41 -1.32 4.77
N ASN A 72 -12.58 -2.04 4.01
CA ASN A 72 -11.70 -3.06 4.58
C ASN A 72 -10.27 -2.99 4.04
N PRO A 73 -9.40 -2.17 4.67
CA PRO A 73 -8.00 -2.05 4.28
C PRO A 73 -7.21 -3.36 4.39
N SER A 74 -7.55 -4.23 5.34
CA SER A 74 -6.84 -5.51 5.53
C SER A 74 -7.18 -6.52 4.43
N ALA A 75 -8.43 -6.52 3.95
CA ALA A 75 -8.84 -7.27 2.77
C ALA A 75 -8.07 -6.84 1.52
N LEU A 76 -7.96 -5.53 1.27
CA LEU A 76 -7.24 -5.01 0.11
C LEU A 76 -5.74 -5.31 0.20
N ALA A 77 -5.13 -5.13 1.38
CA ALA A 77 -3.73 -5.46 1.60
C ALA A 77 -3.47 -6.97 1.39
N GLY A 78 -4.38 -7.83 1.85
CA GLY A 78 -4.29 -9.27 1.63
C GLY A 78 -4.41 -9.66 0.15
N LEU A 79 -5.40 -9.11 -0.55
CA LEU A 79 -5.57 -9.31 -2.00
C LEU A 79 -4.34 -8.87 -2.78
N ALA A 80 -3.77 -7.71 -2.47
CA ALA A 80 -2.54 -7.22 -3.09
C ALA A 80 -1.35 -8.17 -2.83
N ALA A 81 -1.27 -8.74 -1.62
CA ALA A 81 -0.27 -9.75 -1.31
C ALA A 81 -0.47 -11.03 -2.14
N LEU A 82 -1.69 -11.57 -2.25
CA LEU A 82 -1.98 -12.73 -3.09
C LEU A 82 -1.68 -12.48 -4.56
N GLU A 83 -2.06 -11.32 -5.10
CA GLU A 83 -1.76 -10.94 -6.48
C GLU A 83 -0.25 -10.94 -6.73
N ARG A 84 0.52 -10.38 -5.79
CA ARG A 84 1.98 -10.35 -5.88
C ARG A 84 2.58 -11.75 -5.86
N ILE A 85 2.10 -12.63 -4.98
CA ILE A 85 2.56 -14.02 -4.87
C ILE A 85 2.22 -14.78 -6.16
N ALA A 86 0.99 -14.68 -6.65
CA ALA A 86 0.55 -15.31 -7.89
C ALA A 86 1.40 -14.87 -9.10
N ARG A 87 1.72 -13.57 -9.19
CA ARG A 87 2.58 -13.02 -10.26
C ARG A 87 4.02 -13.55 -10.19
N ILE A 88 4.58 -13.67 -8.99
CA ILE A 88 5.93 -14.22 -8.80
C ILE A 88 5.93 -15.71 -9.19
N SER A 89 4.94 -16.47 -8.76
CA SER A 89 4.81 -17.89 -9.08
C SER A 89 4.52 -18.15 -10.56
N SER A 90 3.68 -17.34 -11.22
CA SER A 90 3.35 -17.50 -12.64
C SER A 90 4.52 -17.19 -13.58
N THR A 91 5.49 -16.39 -13.13
CA THR A 91 6.66 -16.04 -13.95
C THR A 91 7.62 -17.24 -14.12
N SER A 92 7.52 -18.24 -13.25
CA SER A 92 8.27 -19.49 -13.37
C SER A 92 7.69 -20.45 -14.41
N ASP A 93 6.50 -20.18 -14.93
CA ASP A 93 5.85 -20.99 -15.97
C ASP A 93 6.38 -20.60 -17.37
N ARG A 94 7.70 -20.56 -17.49
CA ARG A 94 8.41 -20.61 -18.77
C ARG A 94 9.37 -21.80 -18.69
N PRO A 95 9.27 -22.79 -19.61
CA PRO A 95 10.37 -23.72 -19.83
C PRO A 95 11.65 -22.97 -20.22
#